data_AF-A0A7C2WPF0-F1
#
_entry.id   AF-A0A7C2WPF0-F1
#
_cell.length_a   1.000
_cell.length_b   1.000
_cell.length_c   1.000
_cell.angle_alpha   90.00
_cell.angle_beta   90.00
_cell.angle_gamma   90.00
#
_symmetry.space_group_name_H-M   'P 1'
#
loop_
_entity.id
_entity.type
_entity.pdbx_description
1 polymer ?
#
loop_
_entity_poly.entity_id
_entity_poly.type
_entity_poly.pdbx_seq_one_letter_code
_entity_poly.pdbx_strand_id
1 'polypeptide(L)'
;MKEKRFQRGQAMVLMALAFIGLAGFIGLAVDTGILFIQIGHLRRAVDAASLAAANQFREGRTIDQINASSDEFVNLNSLNPASADVYICDFASAASQYHDASLCPCDNAHPNPIYHCPCTLDPPSLCVNSGVPPRKYVKVEATMPVEFSFLPIVGWGAIDIHADAVSEAASVDVVLSIDTSPSMAYDAACDDFPPDDDDGDGVDNDCEEWQFQWPGWDSDPPADPPVGWDVPDSFYSDPYFCNRDTDAGTPGVQSNCHPFEEVRTASMALVDRMYFPYDRMAIVTFDRNAIVHQNLTSTKADVQDVVRNLTISRSPTIGGPECPDWPPDPRGCTSTNTADGLIGAGDEFGLSPRSEAV
;
A
#
# COMPACT_ATOMS: atom_id res chain seq x y z
N MET A 1 -69.13 18.96 -69.82
CA MET A 1 -67.75 18.51 -69.56
C MET A 1 -66.91 19.72 -69.20
N LYS A 2 -66.48 19.86 -67.94
CA LYS A 2 -65.57 20.93 -67.49
C LYS A 2 -64.32 20.22 -66.97
N GLU A 3 -63.29 20.13 -67.80
CA GLU A 3 -62.04 19.48 -67.43
C GLU A 3 -61.33 20.28 -66.32
N LYS A 4 -61.10 19.64 -65.18
CA LYS A 4 -60.34 20.18 -64.04
C LYS A 4 -58.87 20.31 -64.43
N ARG A 5 -58.48 21.47 -64.95
CA ARG A 5 -57.11 21.78 -65.40
C ARG A 5 -56.17 22.38 -64.33
N PHE A 6 -56.46 22.23 -63.04
CA PHE A 6 -55.72 22.94 -61.96
C PHE A 6 -54.90 22.10 -60.97
N GLN A 7 -54.64 20.80 -61.22
CA GLN A 7 -53.91 19.96 -60.25
C GLN A 7 -52.43 19.66 -60.59
N ARG A 8 -51.91 20.04 -61.76
CA ARG A 8 -50.52 19.69 -62.14
C ARG A 8 -49.43 20.59 -61.53
N GLY A 9 -49.76 21.82 -61.10
CA GLY A 9 -48.82 22.73 -60.43
C GLY A 9 -48.65 22.46 -58.94
N GLN A 10 -49.72 22.07 -58.25
CA GLN A 10 -49.71 21.82 -56.80
C GLN A 10 -48.89 20.57 -56.43
N ALA A 11 -48.89 19.54 -57.28
CA ALA A 11 -48.11 18.33 -57.05
C ALA A 11 -46.60 18.60 -56.98
N MET A 12 -46.09 19.52 -57.80
CA MET A 12 -44.66 19.87 -57.78
C MET A 12 -44.24 20.53 -56.46
N VAL A 13 -45.08 21.44 -55.92
CA VAL A 13 -44.82 22.11 -54.64
C VAL A 13 -44.84 21.12 -53.47
N LEU A 14 -45.81 20.20 -53.47
CA LEU A 14 -45.90 19.17 -52.43
C LEU A 14 -44.70 18.22 -52.47
N MET A 15 -44.23 17.82 -53.65
CA MET A 15 -43.02 16.99 -53.78
C MET A 15 -41.77 17.73 -53.31
N ALA A 16 -41.61 19.01 -53.65
CA ALA A 16 -40.48 19.81 -53.18
C ALA A 16 -40.44 19.92 -51.65
N LEU A 17 -41.59 20.19 -51.01
CA LEU A 17 -41.69 20.22 -49.55
C LEU A 17 -41.43 18.85 -48.92
N ALA A 18 -41.89 17.76 -49.55
CA ALA A 18 -41.62 16.40 -49.08
C ALA A 18 -40.12 16.06 -49.11
N PHE A 19 -39.39 16.48 -50.16
CA PHE A 19 -37.93 16.29 -50.22
C PHE A 19 -37.19 17.07 -49.14
N ILE A 20 -37.60 18.30 -48.85
CA ILE A 20 -37.02 19.09 -47.76
C ILE A 20 -37.29 18.41 -46.42
N GLY A 21 -38.52 17.92 -46.19
CA GLY A 21 -38.87 17.18 -44.99
C GLY A 21 -38.05 15.89 -44.82
N LEU A 22 -37.90 15.11 -45.90
CA LEU A 22 -37.10 13.89 -45.90
C LEU A 22 -35.61 14.18 -45.64
N ALA A 23 -35.05 15.21 -46.29
CA ALA A 23 -33.67 15.63 -46.07
C ALA A 23 -33.44 16.08 -44.62
N GLY A 24 -34.37 16.83 -44.03
CA GLY A 24 -34.32 17.21 -42.63
C GLY A 24 -34.33 16.01 -41.68
N PHE A 25 -35.15 14.99 -41.95
CA PHE A 25 -35.21 13.77 -41.15
C PHE A 25 -33.92 12.94 -41.24
N ILE A 26 -33.34 12.82 -42.45
CA ILE A 26 -32.04 12.16 -42.64
C ILE A 26 -30.94 12.90 -41.89
N GLY A 27 -30.91 14.24 -41.98
CA GLY A 27 -29.93 15.05 -41.27
C GLY A 27 -30.01 14.86 -39.75
N LEU A 28 -31.22 14.92 -39.20
CA LEU A 28 -31.46 14.64 -37.78
C LEU A 28 -31.00 13.24 -37.37
N ALA A 29 -31.27 12.21 -38.19
CA ALA A 29 -30.87 10.84 -37.91
C ALA A 29 -29.34 10.67 -37.92
N VAL A 30 -28.63 11.30 -38.86
CA VAL A 30 -27.16 11.26 -38.94
C VAL A 30 -26.54 11.95 -37.73
N ASP A 31 -27.00 13.15 -37.38
CA ASP A 31 -26.48 13.91 -36.24
C ASP A 31 -26.74 13.21 -34.91
N THR A 32 -27.92 12.59 -34.77
CA THR A 32 -28.24 11.73 -33.62
C THR A 32 -27.26 10.56 -33.55
N GLY A 33 -26.95 9.92 -34.68
CA GLY A 33 -25.95 8.86 -34.76
C GLY A 33 -24.56 9.32 -34.31
N ILE A 34 -24.11 10.50 -34.75
CA ILE A 34 -22.83 11.09 -34.34
C ILE A 34 -22.82 11.32 -32.82
N LEU A 35 -23.89 11.90 -32.26
CA LEU A 35 -24.01 12.15 -30.83
C LEU A 35 -23.87 10.87 -30.00
N PHE A 36 -24.61 9.81 -30.36
CA PHE A 36 -24.56 8.54 -29.64
C PHE A 36 -23.18 7.87 -29.69
N ILE A 37 -22.49 7.95 -30.84
CA ILE A 37 -21.13 7.43 -30.97
C ILE A 37 -20.18 8.22 -30.05
N GLN A 38 -20.25 9.56 -30.06
CA GLN A 38 -19.38 10.40 -29.25
C GLN A 38 -19.60 10.21 -27.74
N ILE A 39 -20.85 10.02 -27.30
CA ILE A 39 -21.14 9.65 -25.89
C ILE A 39 -20.45 8.33 -25.52
N GLY A 40 -20.46 7.35 -26.43
CA GLY A 40 -19.78 6.07 -26.21
C GLY A 40 -18.25 6.18 -26.18
N HIS A 41 -17.66 7.09 -26.94
CA HIS A 41 -16.23 7.40 -26.85
C HIS A 41 -15.87 8.11 -25.55
N LEU A 42 -16.62 9.16 -25.18
CA LEU A 42 -16.38 9.92 -23.97
C LEU A 42 -16.48 9.04 -22.72
N ARG A 43 -17.50 8.18 -22.60
CA ARG A 43 -17.63 7.27 -21.46
C ARG A 43 -16.44 6.32 -21.33
N ARG A 44 -16.02 5.69 -22.42
CA ARG A 44 -14.84 4.81 -22.42
C ARG A 44 -13.55 5.56 -22.07
N ALA A 45 -13.43 6.80 -22.52
CA ALA A 45 -12.30 7.66 -22.19
C ALA A 45 -12.23 7.97 -20.69
N VAL A 46 -13.37 8.34 -20.10
CA VAL A 46 -13.47 8.66 -18.67
C VAL A 46 -13.28 7.41 -17.81
N ASP A 47 -13.83 6.26 -18.19
CA ASP A 47 -13.61 4.98 -17.49
C ASP A 47 -12.12 4.58 -17.46
N ALA A 48 -11.42 4.75 -18.59
CA ALA A 48 -9.99 4.48 -18.67
C ALA A 48 -9.18 5.50 -17.85
N ALA A 49 -9.56 6.78 -17.90
CA ALA A 49 -8.92 7.85 -17.16
C ALA A 49 -9.11 7.70 -15.65
N SER A 50 -10.28 7.29 -15.16
CA SER A 50 -10.53 7.06 -13.74
C SER A 50 -9.74 5.86 -13.21
N LEU A 51 -9.59 4.79 -14.00
CA LEU A 51 -8.76 3.65 -13.62
C LEU A 51 -7.27 4.02 -13.58
N ALA A 52 -6.79 4.79 -14.55
CA ALA A 52 -5.42 5.30 -14.55
C ALA A 52 -5.17 6.22 -13.34
N ALA A 53 -6.11 7.12 -13.05
CA ALA A 53 -6.05 8.03 -11.92
C ALA A 53 -6.00 7.29 -10.58
N ALA A 54 -6.84 6.27 -10.40
CA ALA A 54 -6.83 5.42 -9.21
C ALA A 54 -5.47 4.71 -9.03
N ASN A 55 -4.83 4.26 -10.11
CA ASN A 55 -3.50 3.66 -10.04
C ASN A 55 -2.41 4.67 -9.63
N GLN A 56 -2.45 5.91 -10.15
CA GLN A 56 -1.54 6.97 -9.73
C GLN A 56 -1.77 7.36 -8.26
N PHE A 57 -3.03 7.43 -7.85
CA PHE A 57 -3.42 7.72 -6.47
C PHE A 57 -2.91 6.64 -5.49
N ARG A 58 -2.95 5.36 -5.89
CA ARG A 58 -2.36 4.25 -5.12
C ARG A 58 -0.87 4.44 -4.84
N GLU A 59 -0.12 5.04 -5.76
CA GLU A 59 1.32 5.27 -5.63
C GLU A 59 1.66 6.53 -4.81
N GLY A 60 0.66 7.26 -4.29
CA GLY A 60 0.88 8.51 -3.56
C GLY A 60 1.37 9.65 -4.45
N ARG A 61 1.02 9.63 -5.75
CA ARG A 61 1.37 10.70 -6.70
C ARG A 61 0.66 12.00 -6.33
N THR A 62 1.27 13.12 -6.71
CA THR A 62 0.65 14.44 -6.54
C THR A 62 -0.59 14.58 -7.42
N ILE A 63 -1.56 15.40 -7.01
CA ILE A 63 -2.81 15.59 -7.76
C ILE A 63 -2.55 16.08 -9.19
N ASP A 64 -1.54 16.93 -9.40
CA ASP A 64 -1.15 17.40 -10.74
C ASP A 64 -0.70 16.24 -11.65
N GLN A 65 0.02 15.25 -11.10
CA GLN A 65 0.42 14.05 -11.83
C GLN A 65 -0.77 13.14 -12.14
N ILE A 66 -1.74 13.08 -11.21
CA ILE A 66 -2.99 12.32 -11.42
C ILE A 66 -3.81 12.97 -12.53
N ASN A 67 -4.00 14.30 -12.49
CA ASN A 67 -4.66 15.08 -13.54
C ASN A 67 -3.98 14.87 -14.90
N ALA A 68 -2.66 15.03 -14.96
CA ALA A 68 -1.91 14.86 -16.20
C ALA A 68 -2.06 13.43 -16.77
N SER A 69 -2.09 12.41 -15.91
CA SER A 69 -2.36 11.03 -16.33
C SER A 69 -3.80 10.87 -16.84
N SER A 70 -4.80 11.45 -16.18
CA SER A 70 -6.18 11.42 -16.64
C SER A 70 -6.35 12.11 -17.99
N ASP A 71 -5.75 13.28 -18.18
CA ASP A 71 -5.74 14.00 -19.45
C ASP A 71 -5.12 13.18 -20.58
N GLU A 72 -4.02 12.46 -20.32
CA GLU A 72 -3.41 11.57 -21.31
C GLU A 72 -4.38 10.48 -21.75
N PHE A 73 -5.03 9.80 -20.80
CA PHE A 73 -6.00 8.74 -21.11
C PHE A 73 -7.26 9.26 -21.80
N VAL A 74 -7.74 10.45 -21.44
CA VAL A 74 -8.86 11.09 -22.13
C VAL A 74 -8.46 11.47 -23.56
N ASN A 75 -7.29 12.07 -23.77
CA ASN A 75 -6.80 12.44 -25.10
C ASN A 75 -6.52 11.23 -26.00
N LEU A 76 -6.11 10.09 -25.43
CA LEU A 76 -5.91 8.84 -26.19
C LEU A 76 -7.22 8.21 -26.67
N ASN A 77 -8.33 8.43 -25.94
CA ASN A 77 -9.61 7.79 -26.20
C ASN A 77 -10.64 8.72 -26.85
N SER A 78 -10.41 10.04 -26.80
CA SER A 78 -11.24 11.07 -27.40
C SER A 78 -10.68 11.53 -28.75
N LEU A 79 -11.57 11.89 -29.69
CA LEU A 79 -11.19 12.40 -31.02
C LEU A 79 -11.04 13.94 -31.03
N ASN A 80 -11.25 14.61 -29.89
CA ASN A 80 -11.16 16.05 -29.67
C ASN A 80 -10.57 16.30 -28.27
N PRO A 81 -9.88 17.42 -27.99
CA PRO A 81 -9.31 17.66 -26.67
C PRO A 81 -10.46 17.88 -25.69
N ALA A 82 -10.75 16.85 -24.90
CA ALA A 82 -11.61 16.94 -23.74
C ALA A 82 -10.72 17.23 -22.53
N SER A 83 -11.10 18.23 -21.74
CA SER A 83 -10.45 18.49 -20.45
C SER A 83 -10.98 17.46 -19.46
N ALA A 84 -10.10 16.81 -18.71
CA ALA A 84 -10.47 15.93 -17.62
C ALA A 84 -10.20 16.65 -16.29
N ASP A 85 -11.21 16.68 -15.42
CA ASP A 85 -11.06 17.17 -14.05
C ASP A 85 -11.08 15.97 -13.10
N VAL A 86 -10.08 15.86 -12.24
CA VAL A 86 -9.97 14.78 -11.26
C VAL A 86 -10.36 15.28 -9.87
N TYR A 87 -11.18 14.49 -9.19
CA TYR A 87 -11.61 14.74 -7.82
C TYR A 87 -11.28 13.54 -6.93
N ILE A 88 -10.85 13.85 -5.70
CA ILE A 88 -10.50 12.89 -4.67
C ILE A 88 -11.08 13.33 -3.32
N CYS A 89 -11.12 12.40 -2.36
CA CYS A 89 -11.24 12.80 -0.96
C CYS A 89 -9.88 13.22 -0.41
N ASP A 90 -9.58 14.51 -0.46
CA ASP A 90 -8.34 15.07 0.11
C ASP A 90 -8.49 15.31 1.62
N PHE A 91 -7.86 14.46 2.44
CA PHE A 91 -7.81 14.63 3.90
C PHE A 91 -6.81 15.71 4.36
N ALA A 92 -5.85 16.08 3.52
CA ALA A 92 -4.84 17.09 3.85
C ALA A 92 -5.38 18.50 3.66
N SER A 93 -6.25 18.72 2.67
CA SER A 93 -6.82 20.03 2.38
C SER A 93 -8.27 19.97 1.86
N ALA A 94 -9.21 20.13 2.79
CA ALA A 94 -10.63 20.34 2.52
C ALA A 94 -10.94 21.50 1.55
N ALA A 95 -10.03 22.47 1.46
CA ALA A 95 -10.18 23.67 0.66
C ALA A 95 -9.60 23.51 -0.76
N SER A 96 -9.04 22.34 -1.08
CA SER A 96 -8.53 22.03 -2.42
C SER A 96 -9.67 22.04 -3.45
N GLN A 97 -9.41 22.58 -4.64
CA GLN A 97 -10.36 22.52 -5.77
C GLN A 97 -10.63 21.08 -6.26
N TYR A 98 -9.75 20.15 -5.89
CA TYR A 98 -9.85 18.73 -6.21
C TYR A 98 -10.57 17.92 -5.12
N HIS A 99 -10.96 18.55 -4.01
CA HIS A 99 -11.66 17.89 -2.92
C HIS A 99 -13.14 17.74 -3.26
N ASP A 100 -13.60 16.50 -3.44
CA ASP A 100 -15.02 16.17 -3.55
C ASP A 100 -15.48 15.45 -2.28
N ALA A 101 -16.25 16.17 -1.46
CA ALA A 101 -16.78 15.67 -0.20
C ALA A 101 -17.70 14.44 -0.37
N SER A 102 -18.29 14.24 -1.56
CA SER A 102 -19.10 13.04 -1.85
C SER A 102 -18.27 11.76 -1.95
N LEU A 103 -16.96 11.87 -2.20
CA LEU A 103 -16.02 10.75 -2.23
C LEU A 103 -15.45 10.44 -0.84
N CYS A 104 -15.66 11.31 0.14
CA CYS A 104 -15.11 11.14 1.46
C CYS A 104 -15.92 10.16 2.32
N PRO A 105 -15.25 9.33 3.15
CA PRO A 105 -15.92 8.62 4.22
C PRO A 105 -16.63 9.62 5.15
N CYS A 106 -17.77 9.21 5.70
CA CYS A 106 -18.44 9.97 6.75
C CYS A 106 -17.52 10.07 7.99
N ASP A 107 -17.24 11.28 8.46
CA ASP A 107 -16.54 11.48 9.73
C ASP A 107 -17.35 12.37 10.69
N ASN A 108 -17.71 11.82 11.84
CA ASN A 108 -18.40 12.56 12.90
C ASN A 108 -17.43 13.25 13.88
N ALA A 109 -16.10 13.08 13.71
CA ALA A 109 -15.08 13.61 14.61
C ALA A 109 -14.52 14.99 14.18
N HIS A 110 -14.73 15.43 12.94
CA HIS A 110 -14.29 16.75 12.51
C HIS A 110 -15.25 17.89 12.94
N PRO A 111 -14.73 19.02 13.48
CA PRO A 111 -15.54 20.17 13.89
C PRO A 111 -16.10 21.00 12.72
N ASN A 112 -15.73 20.65 11.47
CA ASN A 112 -16.25 21.32 10.27
C ASN A 112 -17.58 20.67 9.85
N PRO A 113 -18.70 21.43 9.79
CA PRO A 113 -20.04 20.90 9.50
C PRO A 113 -20.22 20.33 8.09
N ILE A 114 -19.22 20.45 7.20
CA ILE A 114 -19.23 19.85 5.86
C ILE A 114 -19.00 18.31 5.93
N TYR A 115 -18.41 17.79 7.01
CA TYR A 115 -18.17 16.35 7.22
C TYR A 115 -19.31 15.61 7.94
N HIS A 116 -20.39 16.31 8.29
CA HIS A 116 -21.48 15.78 9.09
C HIS A 116 -22.46 14.96 8.23
N CYS A 117 -22.29 13.64 8.19
CA CYS A 117 -23.25 12.76 7.55
C CYS A 117 -24.41 12.46 8.53
N PRO A 118 -25.69 12.58 8.13
CA PRO A 118 -26.79 12.04 8.92
C PRO A 118 -26.69 10.52 8.85
N CYS A 119 -26.15 9.89 9.88
CA CYS A 119 -25.96 8.44 10.01
C CYS A 119 -27.29 7.67 10.15
N THR A 120 -28.17 7.79 9.16
CA THR A 120 -29.46 7.09 9.05
C THR A 120 -29.53 6.12 7.87
N LEU A 121 -28.40 5.84 7.20
CA LEU A 121 -28.31 4.76 6.22
C LEU A 121 -27.51 3.59 6.81
N ASP A 122 -28.20 2.47 6.92
CA ASP A 122 -27.76 1.18 7.46
C ASP A 122 -27.01 0.39 6.35
N PRO A 123 -25.82 -0.20 6.59
CA PRO A 123 -25.15 -0.31 7.88
C PRO A 123 -24.17 0.83 8.21
N PRO A 124 -24.07 1.25 9.49
CA PRO A 124 -23.30 2.41 9.95
C PRO A 124 -21.79 2.14 10.13
N SER A 125 -21.25 1.09 9.51
CA SER A 125 -19.87 0.62 9.76
C SER A 125 -18.79 1.38 8.97
N LEU A 126 -19.15 2.41 8.21
CA LEU A 126 -18.24 3.13 7.29
C LEU A 126 -17.71 4.46 7.83
N CYS A 127 -18.01 4.84 9.07
CA CYS A 127 -17.52 6.08 9.65
C CYS A 127 -16.36 5.84 10.64
N VAL A 128 -15.28 6.60 10.42
CA VAL A 128 -13.91 6.75 11.01
C VAL A 128 -13.61 6.28 12.46
N ASN A 129 -14.57 5.84 13.27
CA ASN A 129 -14.33 5.25 14.60
C ASN A 129 -14.26 3.71 14.62
N SER A 130 -14.23 3.05 13.46
CA SER A 130 -14.29 1.58 13.34
C SER A 130 -12.93 0.91 13.08
N GLY A 131 -11.81 1.65 13.03
CA GLY A 131 -10.51 1.11 12.61
C GLY A 131 -10.45 0.71 11.12
N VAL A 132 -11.45 1.09 10.32
CA VAL A 132 -11.53 0.82 8.88
C VAL A 132 -10.78 1.92 8.13
N PRO A 133 -9.78 1.58 7.29
CA PRO A 133 -9.03 2.58 6.54
C PRO A 133 -9.90 3.30 5.52
N PRO A 134 -9.64 4.59 5.22
CA PRO A 134 -10.35 5.31 4.18
C PRO A 134 -10.13 4.66 2.81
N ARG A 135 -11.16 4.71 1.96
CA ARG A 135 -11.14 4.13 0.61
C ARG A 135 -10.46 5.07 -0.37
N LYS A 136 -9.72 4.52 -1.32
CA LYS A 136 -8.96 5.29 -2.31
C LYS A 136 -9.79 5.57 -3.56
N TYR A 137 -10.80 6.41 -3.43
CA TYR A 137 -11.67 6.80 -4.53
C TYR A 137 -11.12 7.95 -5.36
N VAL A 138 -11.29 7.83 -6.67
CA VAL A 138 -10.98 8.88 -7.63
C VAL A 138 -12.14 9.00 -8.60
N LYS A 139 -12.64 10.22 -8.77
CA LYS A 139 -13.67 10.55 -9.76
C LYS A 139 -13.02 11.37 -10.86
N VAL A 140 -13.33 11.04 -12.10
CA VAL A 140 -12.92 11.82 -13.27
C VAL A 140 -14.17 12.30 -13.97
N GLU A 141 -14.20 13.59 -14.27
CA GLU A 141 -15.24 14.21 -15.10
C GLU A 141 -14.59 14.73 -16.37
N ALA A 142 -15.24 14.53 -17.52
CA ALA A 142 -14.76 15.10 -18.77
C ALA A 142 -15.92 15.70 -19.57
N THR A 143 -15.58 16.79 -20.27
CA THR A 143 -16.50 17.50 -21.17
C THR A 143 -15.91 17.56 -22.57
N MET A 144 -16.74 17.28 -23.58
CA MET A 144 -16.32 17.31 -24.98
C MET A 144 -17.39 17.97 -25.88
N PRO A 145 -17.01 18.90 -26.77
CA PRO A 145 -17.92 19.42 -27.78
C PRO A 145 -18.14 18.41 -28.91
N VAL A 146 -19.40 18.18 -29.27
CA VAL A 146 -19.80 17.37 -30.42
C VAL A 146 -20.30 18.29 -31.52
N GLU A 147 -19.56 18.36 -32.62
CA GLU A 147 -19.95 19.11 -33.82
C GLU A 147 -20.94 18.30 -34.67
N PHE A 148 -22.04 18.95 -35.05
CA PHE A 148 -23.07 18.33 -35.89
C PHE A 148 -22.86 18.64 -37.38
N SER A 149 -23.32 17.74 -38.24
CA SER A 149 -23.20 17.89 -39.70
C SER A 149 -24.39 18.62 -40.33
N PHE A 150 -25.62 18.39 -39.86
CA PHE A 150 -26.84 18.93 -40.48
C PHE A 150 -27.59 19.95 -39.60
N LEU A 151 -27.54 19.81 -38.28
CA LEU A 151 -28.07 20.75 -37.30
C LEU A 151 -27.48 22.18 -37.37
N PRO A 152 -26.27 22.44 -37.93
CA PRO A 152 -25.82 23.81 -38.15
C PRO A 152 -26.75 24.60 -39.09
N ILE A 153 -27.49 23.92 -39.99
CA ILE A 153 -28.46 24.54 -40.91
C ILE A 153 -29.61 25.22 -40.13
N VAL A 154 -29.96 24.72 -38.95
CA VAL A 154 -31.00 25.28 -38.07
C VAL A 154 -30.41 26.08 -36.90
N GLY A 155 -29.10 26.35 -36.91
CA GLY A 155 -28.42 27.20 -35.94
C GLY A 155 -27.76 26.48 -34.76
N TRP A 156 -27.65 25.15 -34.78
CA TRP A 156 -26.96 24.38 -33.73
C TRP A 156 -25.65 23.80 -34.27
N GLY A 157 -24.54 24.46 -33.98
CA GLY A 157 -23.20 24.06 -34.45
C GLY A 157 -22.59 22.90 -33.67
N ALA A 158 -22.69 22.96 -32.34
CA ALA A 158 -22.17 21.95 -31.44
C ALA A 158 -22.95 21.91 -30.13
N ILE A 159 -22.89 20.78 -29.43
CA ILE A 159 -23.37 20.61 -28.06
C ILE A 159 -22.27 19.95 -27.24
N ASP A 160 -22.05 20.46 -26.03
CA ASP A 160 -21.14 19.84 -25.07
C ASP A 160 -21.82 18.64 -24.42
N ILE A 161 -21.11 17.50 -24.42
CA ILE A 161 -21.49 16.31 -23.70
C ILE A 161 -20.59 16.13 -22.47
N HIS A 162 -21.18 15.60 -21.41
CA HIS A 162 -20.51 15.36 -20.13
C HIS A 162 -20.54 13.87 -19.81
N ALA A 163 -19.47 13.37 -19.22
CA ALA A 163 -19.43 12.04 -18.60
C ALA A 163 -18.54 12.06 -17.37
N ASP A 164 -18.88 11.21 -16.40
CA ASP A 164 -18.14 10.98 -15.18
C ASP A 164 -17.93 9.47 -14.95
N ALA A 165 -16.83 9.13 -14.28
CA ALA A 165 -16.60 7.77 -13.78
C ALA A 165 -15.87 7.83 -12.44
N VAL A 166 -16.21 6.90 -11.56
CA VAL A 166 -15.54 6.71 -10.27
C VAL A 166 -14.79 5.39 -10.31
N SER A 167 -13.55 5.42 -9.86
CA SER A 167 -12.70 4.24 -9.70
C SER A 167 -12.10 4.21 -8.31
N GLU A 168 -11.74 3.00 -7.89
CA GLU A 168 -11.17 2.75 -6.58
C GLU A 168 -9.84 2.01 -6.74
N ALA A 169 -8.86 2.43 -5.97
CA ALA A 169 -7.68 1.62 -5.71
C ALA A 169 -7.85 0.82 -4.42
N ALA A 170 -7.32 -0.40 -4.39
CA ALA A 170 -7.33 -1.20 -3.16
C ALA A 170 -6.49 -0.52 -2.07
N SER A 171 -7.05 -0.46 -0.86
CA SER A 171 -6.28 -0.30 0.37
C SER A 171 -5.54 -1.61 0.67
N VAL A 172 -4.33 -1.51 1.22
CA VAL A 172 -3.53 -2.68 1.57
C VAL A 172 -3.28 -2.70 3.07
N ASP A 173 -3.47 -3.88 3.67
CA ASP A 173 -3.00 -4.20 5.01
C ASP A 173 -1.73 -5.05 4.88
N VAL A 174 -0.64 -4.61 5.50
CA VAL A 174 0.64 -5.31 5.48
C VAL A 174 1.07 -5.65 6.90
N VAL A 175 1.52 -6.87 7.13
CA VAL A 175 2.14 -7.25 8.40
C VAL A 175 3.60 -7.57 8.11
N LEU A 176 4.52 -6.86 8.76
CA LEU A 176 5.94 -7.20 8.71
C LEU A 176 6.22 -8.20 9.81
N SER A 177 6.56 -9.43 9.42
CA SER A 177 7.08 -10.46 10.30
C SER A 177 8.60 -10.45 10.20
N ILE A 178 9.27 -9.94 11.23
CA ILE A 178 10.71 -9.66 11.23
C ILE A 178 11.43 -10.63 12.17
N ASP A 179 12.45 -11.33 11.66
CA ASP A 179 13.34 -12.13 12.49
C ASP A 179 14.18 -11.20 13.36
N THR A 180 14.13 -11.40 14.67
CA THR A 180 14.97 -10.69 15.65
C THR A 180 15.81 -11.67 16.48
N SER A 181 15.98 -12.90 16.01
CA SER A 181 16.81 -13.89 16.68
C SER A 181 18.31 -13.55 16.59
N PRO A 182 19.18 -14.16 17.44
CA PRO A 182 20.63 -13.90 17.42
C PRO A 182 21.31 -14.13 16.06
N SER A 183 20.73 -14.90 15.14
CA SER A 183 21.25 -15.08 13.78
C SER A 183 21.27 -13.78 12.95
N MET A 184 20.54 -12.75 13.41
CA MET A 184 20.48 -11.44 12.76
C MET A 184 21.63 -10.51 13.18
N ALA A 185 22.54 -10.98 14.05
CA ALA A 185 23.69 -10.24 14.57
C ALA A 185 25.05 -10.83 14.12
N TYR A 186 25.11 -11.48 12.95
CA TYR A 186 26.28 -12.21 12.47
C TYR A 186 27.59 -11.41 12.56
N ASP A 187 27.60 -10.12 12.15
CA ASP A 187 28.80 -9.28 12.17
C ASP A 187 29.03 -8.52 13.49
N ALA A 188 28.30 -8.84 14.56
CA ALA A 188 28.49 -8.17 15.85
C ALA A 188 29.88 -8.50 16.42
N ALA A 189 30.68 -7.48 16.73
CA ALA A 189 31.96 -7.64 17.40
C ALA A 189 31.78 -8.26 18.80
N CYS A 190 32.70 -9.15 19.17
CA CYS A 190 32.94 -9.52 20.55
C CYS A 190 33.84 -8.47 21.22
N ASP A 191 33.60 -8.15 22.48
CA ASP A 191 34.47 -7.26 23.27
C ASP A 191 35.52 -8.12 23.98
N ASP A 192 36.74 -8.10 23.47
CA ASP A 192 37.96 -8.59 24.11
C ASP A 192 38.51 -7.46 25.00
N PHE A 193 38.10 -7.43 26.28
CA PHE A 193 38.69 -6.49 27.22
C PHE A 193 38.96 -7.12 28.60
N PRO A 194 40.21 -7.55 28.86
CA PRO A 194 41.46 -7.21 28.14
C PRO A 194 41.64 -7.99 26.82
N PRO A 195 42.49 -7.51 25.89
CA PRO A 195 42.94 -8.28 24.74
C PRO A 195 43.93 -9.34 25.24
N ASP A 196 43.42 -10.48 25.69
CA ASP A 196 44.23 -11.64 26.05
C ASP A 196 44.04 -12.68 24.93
N ASP A 197 45.07 -12.91 24.12
CA ASP A 197 45.10 -13.86 23.00
C ASP A 197 45.17 -15.31 23.50
N ASP A 198 44.06 -15.89 23.98
CA ASP A 198 44.12 -17.17 24.72
C ASP A 198 44.30 -18.43 23.82
N ASP A 199 44.25 -18.30 22.49
CA ASP A 199 44.48 -19.41 21.54
C ASP A 199 45.89 -19.43 20.89
N GLY A 200 46.67 -18.35 21.09
CA GLY A 200 48.03 -18.20 20.59
C GLY A 200 48.17 -18.11 19.06
N ASP A 201 47.12 -17.77 18.31
CA ASP A 201 47.18 -17.59 16.85
C ASP A 201 47.72 -16.20 16.41
N GLY A 202 47.79 -15.26 17.37
CA GLY A 202 48.32 -13.91 17.20
C GLY A 202 47.37 -12.93 16.51
N VAL A 203 46.06 -13.22 16.51
CA VAL A 203 44.98 -12.36 16.04
C VAL A 203 44.06 -12.04 17.23
N ASP A 204 43.94 -10.76 17.60
CA ASP A 204 42.93 -10.32 18.58
C ASP A 204 41.52 -10.56 17.99
N ASN A 205 40.88 -11.69 18.32
CA ASN A 205 39.55 -12.04 17.82
C ASN A 205 38.71 -12.95 18.77
N ASP A 206 39.15 -13.20 20.00
CA ASP A 206 38.45 -14.10 20.90
C ASP A 206 37.35 -13.39 21.71
N CYS A 207 36.19 -14.03 21.78
CA CYS A 207 35.11 -13.64 22.67
C CYS A 207 35.41 -14.28 24.03
N GLU A 208 35.76 -13.50 25.06
CA GLU A 208 36.11 -14.06 26.38
C GLU A 208 35.06 -15.07 26.89
N GLU A 209 35.49 -16.31 27.16
CA GLU A 209 34.69 -17.41 27.74
C GLU A 209 34.22 -17.11 29.20
N TRP A 210 34.67 -15.98 29.78
CA TRP A 210 34.67 -15.71 31.23
C TRP A 210 33.33 -15.35 31.89
N GLN A 211 32.21 -15.34 31.16
CA GLN A 211 30.88 -15.21 31.80
C GLN A 211 30.05 -16.50 31.79
N PHE A 212 30.60 -17.61 31.29
CA PHE A 212 29.90 -18.89 31.23
C PHE A 212 30.38 -19.88 32.30
N GLN A 213 30.11 -19.59 33.58
CA GLN A 213 30.28 -20.57 34.65
C GLN A 213 29.19 -21.65 34.51
N TRP A 214 29.53 -22.78 33.87
CA TRP A 214 28.66 -23.95 33.84
C TRP A 214 28.22 -24.31 35.27
N PRO A 215 26.91 -24.47 35.56
CA PRO A 215 26.48 -24.83 36.91
C PRO A 215 26.94 -26.26 37.21
N GLY A 216 28.05 -26.41 37.94
CA GLY A 216 28.54 -27.71 38.39
C GLY A 216 30.06 -27.89 38.47
N TRP A 217 30.88 -26.94 38.02
CA TRP A 217 32.34 -27.01 38.15
C TRP A 217 32.88 -25.91 39.08
N ASP A 218 33.06 -26.24 40.36
CA ASP A 218 33.67 -25.38 41.39
C ASP A 218 35.22 -25.37 41.34
N SER A 219 35.81 -25.65 40.18
CA SER A 219 37.26 -25.56 39.98
C SER A 219 37.53 -25.37 38.50
N ASP A 220 38.38 -24.39 38.19
CA ASP A 220 38.89 -24.07 36.86
C ASP A 220 39.04 -25.34 36.00
N PRO A 221 38.52 -25.38 34.76
CA PRO A 221 38.74 -26.52 33.89
C PRO A 221 40.27 -26.69 33.72
N PRO A 222 40.78 -27.92 33.78
CA PRO A 222 42.18 -28.15 33.45
C PRO A 222 42.39 -27.69 32.01
N ALA A 223 43.48 -26.94 31.80
CA ALA A 223 43.99 -26.52 30.51
C ALA A 223 43.68 -27.54 29.40
N ASP A 224 43.00 -27.05 28.38
CA ASP A 224 42.68 -27.64 27.09
C ASP A 224 42.25 -29.12 27.06
N PRO A 225 41.00 -29.43 26.66
CA PRO A 225 40.72 -30.77 26.16
C PRO A 225 41.57 -31.03 24.90
N PRO A 226 42.04 -32.28 24.68
CA PRO A 226 42.91 -32.60 23.57
C PRO A 226 42.15 -32.41 22.24
N VAL A 227 42.63 -31.46 21.44
CA VAL A 227 42.61 -31.40 19.95
C VAL A 227 41.63 -32.36 19.27
N GLY A 228 40.50 -31.84 18.79
CA GLY A 228 39.58 -32.60 17.94
C GLY A 228 38.17 -32.05 17.77
N TRP A 229 37.81 -30.95 18.43
CA TRP A 229 36.57 -30.24 18.20
C TRP A 229 36.90 -28.80 17.82
N ASP A 230 37.30 -28.60 16.56
CA ASP A 230 37.24 -27.29 15.92
C ASP A 230 35.75 -26.91 15.82
N VAL A 231 35.21 -26.34 16.90
CA VAL A 231 34.01 -25.51 16.80
C VAL A 231 34.52 -24.11 16.52
N PRO A 232 34.35 -23.59 15.28
CA PRO A 232 34.76 -22.23 14.98
C PRO A 232 34.10 -21.27 15.96
N ASP A 233 34.97 -20.50 16.58
CA ASP A 233 34.86 -19.47 17.62
C ASP A 233 33.91 -18.34 17.21
N SER A 234 33.55 -18.29 15.92
CA SER A 234 32.54 -17.42 15.31
C SER A 234 31.09 -17.78 15.66
N PHE A 235 30.85 -18.64 16.66
CA PHE A 235 29.52 -19.14 16.95
C PHE A 235 28.66 -18.23 17.84
N TYR A 236 29.22 -17.18 18.46
CA TYR A 236 28.44 -16.27 19.30
C TYR A 236 28.85 -14.80 19.18
N SER A 237 28.49 -14.17 18.06
CA SER A 237 28.35 -12.72 17.96
C SER A 237 27.31 -12.25 19.01
N ASP A 238 27.69 -11.41 19.97
CA ASP A 238 26.81 -11.06 21.11
C ASP A 238 25.85 -9.90 20.75
N PRO A 239 24.52 -10.15 20.70
CA PRO A 239 23.54 -9.09 20.44
C PRO A 239 23.60 -7.96 21.47
N TYR A 240 24.17 -8.16 22.66
CA TYR A 240 24.34 -7.11 23.66
C TYR A 240 25.09 -5.89 23.11
N PHE A 241 26.22 -6.13 22.44
CA PHE A 241 27.12 -5.07 21.99
C PHE A 241 26.57 -4.36 20.77
N CYS A 242 26.12 -5.09 19.75
CA CYS A 242 25.59 -4.45 18.55
C CYS A 242 24.29 -3.67 18.87
N ASN A 243 23.43 -4.16 19.79
CA ASN A 243 22.24 -3.41 20.20
C ASN A 243 22.55 -2.11 20.97
N ARG A 244 23.73 -2.00 21.59
CA ARG A 244 24.18 -0.86 22.40
C ARG A 244 25.07 0.09 21.61
N ASP A 245 25.61 -0.37 20.49
CA ASP A 245 26.38 0.47 19.58
C ASP A 245 25.52 1.65 19.10
N THR A 246 25.88 2.83 19.59
CA THR A 246 25.26 4.11 19.23
C THR A 246 26.22 4.97 18.40
N ASP A 247 27.35 4.40 17.94
CA ASP A 247 28.49 5.12 17.38
C ASP A 247 28.29 5.58 15.92
N ALA A 248 27.04 5.74 15.48
CA ALA A 248 26.71 6.36 14.20
C ALA A 248 25.86 7.64 14.33
N GLY A 249 25.83 8.33 15.48
CA GLY A 249 25.27 9.70 15.58
C GLY A 249 23.83 9.89 15.08
N THR A 250 23.11 8.78 14.84
CA THR A 250 21.79 8.71 14.21
C THR A 250 20.95 7.82 15.12
N PRO A 251 19.85 8.33 15.71
CA PRO A 251 19.00 7.54 16.58
C PRO A 251 18.42 6.32 15.83
N GLY A 252 18.63 5.11 16.36
CA GLY A 252 18.02 3.87 15.85
C GLY A 252 18.80 3.16 14.73
N VAL A 253 20.11 3.39 14.59
CA VAL A 253 21.01 2.59 13.75
C VAL A 253 21.95 1.82 14.67
N GLN A 254 21.88 0.49 14.63
CA GLN A 254 22.80 -0.40 15.35
C GLN A 254 23.88 -0.81 14.37
N SER A 255 24.89 0.04 14.17
CA SER A 255 25.80 0.02 13.00
C SER A 255 26.51 -1.31 12.73
N ASN A 256 26.50 -2.26 13.66
CA ASN A 256 27.18 -3.53 13.57
C ASN A 256 26.25 -4.75 13.70
N CYS A 257 24.93 -4.55 13.83
CA CYS A 257 23.95 -5.65 13.88
C CYS A 257 23.54 -6.09 12.47
N HIS A 258 24.46 -6.69 11.70
CA HIS A 258 24.15 -7.19 10.35
C HIS A 258 23.81 -8.68 10.39
N PRO A 259 22.81 -9.17 9.61
CA PRO A 259 22.08 -8.45 8.55
C PRO A 259 20.81 -7.68 9.03
N PHE A 260 20.60 -7.49 10.33
CA PHE A 260 19.40 -6.83 10.84
C PHE A 260 19.23 -5.39 10.36
N GLU A 261 20.32 -4.63 10.24
CA GLU A 261 20.25 -3.25 9.77
C GLU A 261 19.78 -3.13 8.32
N GLU A 262 20.12 -4.08 7.44
CA GLU A 262 19.56 -4.16 6.08
C GLU A 262 18.06 -4.42 6.13
N VAL A 263 17.61 -5.32 6.99
CA VAL A 263 16.18 -5.62 7.18
C VAL A 263 15.45 -4.42 7.74
N ARG A 264 16.00 -3.71 8.73
CA ARG A 264 15.43 -2.47 9.28
C ARG A 264 15.34 -1.39 8.21
N THR A 265 16.40 -1.19 7.43
CA THR A 265 16.46 -0.20 6.34
C THR A 265 15.43 -0.53 5.25
N ALA A 266 15.35 -1.79 4.81
CA ALA A 266 14.37 -2.24 3.82
C ALA A 266 12.94 -2.10 4.35
N SER A 267 12.71 -2.41 5.63
CA SER A 267 11.42 -2.22 6.30
C SER A 267 11.01 -0.75 6.30
N MET A 268 11.91 0.16 6.68
CA MET A 268 11.65 1.61 6.64
C MET A 268 11.34 2.11 5.22
N ALA A 269 12.08 1.64 4.21
CA ALA A 269 11.82 1.99 2.81
C ALA A 269 10.43 1.50 2.35
N LEU A 270 9.99 0.34 2.82
CA LEU A 270 8.63 -0.16 2.56
C LEU A 270 7.58 0.69 3.28
N VAL A 271 7.79 1.05 4.56
CA VAL A 271 6.90 1.97 5.29
C VAL A 271 6.77 3.30 4.55
N ASP A 272 7.85 3.80 3.96
CA ASP A 272 7.84 5.05 3.20
C ASP A 272 7.09 4.96 1.87
N ARG A 273 6.97 3.76 1.30
CA ARG A 273 6.25 3.50 0.05
C ARG A 273 4.75 3.24 0.25
N MET A 274 4.34 2.91 1.47
CA MET A 274 2.92 2.74 1.82
C MET A 274 2.20 4.10 1.87
N TYR A 275 0.94 4.14 1.42
CA TYR A 275 0.18 5.38 1.31
C TYR A 275 -0.78 5.58 2.49
N PHE A 276 -0.23 5.95 3.65
CA PHE A 276 -1.00 6.30 4.84
C PHE A 276 -1.82 7.59 4.62
N PRO A 277 -3.03 7.72 5.22
CA PRO A 277 -3.71 6.79 6.13
C PRO A 277 -4.54 5.70 5.44
N TYR A 278 -4.50 5.62 4.10
CA TYR A 278 -5.32 4.68 3.32
C TYR A 278 -4.83 3.23 3.40
N ASP A 279 -3.53 3.04 3.60
CA ASP A 279 -2.94 1.73 3.86
C ASP A 279 -2.64 1.57 5.35
N ARG A 280 -2.61 0.32 5.83
CA ARG A 280 -2.30 -0.01 7.22
C ARG A 280 -1.12 -0.95 7.31
N MET A 281 -0.38 -0.86 8.40
CA MET A 281 0.74 -1.77 8.68
C MET A 281 0.77 -2.21 10.14
N ALA A 282 1.17 -3.46 10.35
CA ALA A 282 1.46 -4.04 11.65
C ALA A 282 2.91 -4.56 11.68
N ILE A 283 3.49 -4.63 12.87
CA ILE A 283 4.85 -5.13 13.09
C ILE A 283 4.79 -6.27 14.09
N VAL A 284 5.25 -7.43 13.65
CA VAL A 284 5.44 -8.65 14.44
C VAL A 284 6.91 -9.03 14.34
N THR A 285 7.55 -9.27 15.47
CA THR A 285 8.89 -9.86 15.49
C THR A 285 8.80 -11.30 15.95
N PHE A 286 9.82 -12.09 15.62
CA PHE A 286 9.95 -13.43 16.17
C PHE A 286 11.41 -13.75 16.49
N ASP A 287 11.60 -14.38 17.65
CA ASP A 287 12.82 -15.09 18.01
C ASP A 287 12.44 -16.53 18.37
N ARG A 288 12.44 -16.95 19.63
CA ARG A 288 11.76 -18.17 20.09
C ARG A 288 10.24 -18.02 20.10
N ASN A 289 9.75 -16.80 20.35
CA ASN A 289 8.32 -16.48 20.40
C ASN A 289 8.02 -15.28 19.49
N ALA A 290 6.79 -15.21 19.00
CA ALA A 290 6.28 -14.04 18.31
C ALA A 290 5.88 -12.94 19.30
N ILE A 291 6.23 -11.69 18.96
CA ILE A 291 5.83 -10.50 19.71
C ILE A 291 5.19 -9.51 18.74
N VAL A 292 3.94 -9.16 19.00
CA VAL A 292 3.27 -8.07 18.29
C VAL A 292 3.71 -6.75 18.90
N HIS A 293 4.51 -5.98 18.17
CA HIS A 293 4.94 -4.65 18.59
C HIS A 293 3.93 -3.57 18.23
N GLN A 294 3.21 -3.76 17.12
CA GLN A 294 2.21 -2.82 16.62
C GLN A 294 1.12 -3.59 15.90
N ASN A 295 -0.12 -3.48 16.38
CA ASN A 295 -1.28 -3.97 15.63
C ASN A 295 -1.50 -3.11 14.38
N LEU A 296 -2.28 -3.59 13.40
CA LEU A 296 -2.61 -2.83 12.19
C LEU A 296 -3.03 -1.38 12.49
N THR A 297 -2.23 -0.43 12.04
CA THR A 297 -2.46 1.02 12.20
C THR A 297 -2.35 1.76 10.87
N SER A 298 -3.16 2.81 10.70
CA SER A 298 -3.08 3.76 9.58
C SER A 298 -2.19 4.97 9.88
N THR A 299 -1.50 4.97 11.03
CA THR A 299 -0.59 6.03 11.44
C THR A 299 0.84 5.66 11.08
N LYS A 300 1.44 6.37 10.11
CA LYS A 300 2.82 6.12 9.65
C LYS A 300 3.84 6.23 10.78
N ALA A 301 3.68 7.22 11.66
CA ALA A 301 4.64 7.51 12.73
C ALA A 301 4.77 6.34 13.72
N ASP A 302 3.64 5.74 14.14
CA ASP A 302 3.60 4.60 15.05
C ASP A 302 4.46 3.42 14.52
N VAL A 303 4.31 3.12 13.23
CA VAL A 303 5.07 2.05 12.56
C VAL A 303 6.56 2.39 12.46
N GLN A 304 6.88 3.63 12.06
CA GLN A 304 8.28 4.07 11.93
C GLN A 304 9.01 4.10 13.26
N ASP A 305 8.33 4.47 14.35
CA ASP A 305 8.91 4.52 15.69
C ASP A 305 9.18 3.11 16.21
N VAL A 306 8.30 2.14 15.92
CA VAL A 306 8.55 0.73 16.26
C VAL A 306 9.74 0.19 15.50
N VAL A 307 9.76 0.30 14.16
CA VAL A 307 10.85 -0.26 13.33
C VAL A 307 12.21 0.32 13.70
N ARG A 308 12.28 1.63 13.99
CA ARG A 308 13.52 2.31 14.42
C ARG A 308 14.06 1.81 15.76
N ASN A 309 13.19 1.32 16.64
CA ASN A 309 13.55 0.91 17.99
C ASN A 309 13.58 -0.62 18.17
N LEU A 310 13.36 -1.41 17.11
CA LEU A 310 13.49 -2.86 17.19
C LEU A 310 14.93 -3.22 17.55
N THR A 311 15.12 -4.25 18.37
CA THR A 311 16.45 -4.72 18.79
C THR A 311 16.54 -6.21 18.54
N ILE A 312 17.74 -6.72 18.30
CA ILE A 312 17.95 -8.16 18.24
C ILE A 312 17.78 -8.75 19.64
N SER A 313 17.08 -9.87 19.74
CA SER A 313 16.89 -10.59 20.98
C SER A 313 18.23 -11.05 21.52
N ARG A 314 18.50 -10.71 22.79
CA ARG A 314 19.73 -11.08 23.49
C ARG A 314 19.70 -12.48 24.08
N SER A 315 18.64 -13.26 23.81
CA SER A 315 18.24 -14.46 24.56
C SER A 315 19.39 -15.14 25.33
N PRO A 316 19.59 -14.79 26.61
CA PRO A 316 20.59 -15.42 27.44
C PRO A 316 19.90 -16.55 28.22
N THR A 317 20.22 -17.80 27.88
CA THR A 317 20.45 -18.89 28.84
C THR A 317 20.70 -20.18 28.07
N ILE A 318 21.97 -20.56 27.98
CA ILE A 318 22.38 -21.94 28.22
C ILE A 318 21.78 -22.36 29.57
N GLY A 319 21.14 -23.52 29.59
CA GLY A 319 20.06 -23.86 30.51
C GLY A 319 18.73 -23.81 29.78
N GLY A 320 18.60 -24.63 28.73
CA GLY A 320 17.51 -24.57 27.76
C GLY A 320 16.12 -24.84 28.34
N PRO A 321 15.07 -25.00 27.51
CA PRO A 321 14.34 -26.23 27.73
C PRO A 321 15.40 -27.31 27.57
N GLU A 322 15.61 -28.15 28.59
CA GLU A 322 15.90 -29.54 28.27
C GLU A 322 15.05 -29.86 27.02
N CYS A 323 15.63 -30.29 25.92
CA CYS A 323 14.86 -30.96 24.87
C CYS A 323 14.76 -32.40 25.40
N PRO A 324 14.04 -32.69 26.51
CA PRO A 324 14.26 -33.93 27.25
C PRO A 324 13.58 -35.10 26.52
N ASP A 325 12.80 -34.79 25.47
CA ASP A 325 11.82 -35.65 24.84
C ASP A 325 11.63 -35.26 23.36
N TRP A 326 12.69 -35.29 22.54
CA TRP A 326 12.47 -35.58 21.12
C TRP A 326 12.88 -36.99 20.80
N PRO A 327 11.91 -37.79 20.34
CA PRO A 327 11.24 -37.52 19.06
C PRO A 327 9.70 -37.31 19.17
N PRO A 328 9.07 -36.53 18.25
CA PRO A 328 9.56 -36.18 16.91
C PRO A 328 9.43 -34.71 16.43
N ASP A 329 9.36 -33.66 17.27
CA ASP A 329 8.86 -32.34 16.81
C ASP A 329 9.78 -31.08 16.93
N PRO A 330 10.62 -30.78 15.91
CA PRO A 330 11.49 -29.60 15.68
C PRO A 330 11.26 -28.25 16.39
N ARG A 331 10.02 -27.92 16.73
CA ARG A 331 9.54 -26.54 16.91
C ARG A 331 10.04 -25.82 18.17
N GLY A 332 10.53 -26.53 19.18
CA GLY A 332 10.86 -25.95 20.49
C GLY A 332 12.35 -25.63 20.76
N CYS A 333 13.27 -25.98 19.85
CA CYS A 333 14.71 -26.03 20.19
C CYS A 333 15.62 -25.13 19.32
N THR A 334 15.08 -24.20 18.53
CA THR A 334 15.87 -23.21 17.77
C THR A 334 15.73 -21.81 18.38
N SER A 335 16.73 -20.96 18.19
CA SER A 335 16.66 -19.54 18.55
C SER A 335 15.68 -18.74 17.67
N THR A 336 15.17 -19.36 16.61
CA THR A 336 14.33 -18.78 15.57
C THR A 336 13.13 -19.68 15.33
N ASN A 337 11.93 -19.18 15.60
CA ASN A 337 10.65 -19.85 15.48
C ASN A 337 9.79 -19.10 14.47
N THR A 338 10.09 -19.35 13.20
CA THR A 338 9.37 -18.73 12.08
C THR A 338 7.88 -19.10 12.08
N ALA A 339 7.52 -20.29 12.57
CA ALA A 339 6.13 -20.73 12.63
C ALA A 339 5.31 -19.81 13.54
N ASP A 340 5.80 -19.55 14.75
CA ASP A 340 5.11 -18.65 15.69
C ASP A 340 5.05 -17.21 15.15
N GLY A 341 6.12 -16.73 14.52
CA GLY A 341 6.13 -15.42 13.84
C GLY A 341 5.05 -15.28 12.78
N LEU A 342 4.88 -16.30 11.93
CA LEU A 342 3.84 -16.34 10.91
C LEU A 342 2.42 -16.50 11.49
N ILE A 343 2.28 -17.20 12.61
CA ILE A 343 1.00 -17.30 13.33
C ILE A 343 0.62 -15.93 13.89
N GLY A 344 1.53 -15.27 14.62
CA GLY A 344 1.31 -13.93 15.15
C GLY A 344 1.01 -12.90 14.05
N ALA A 345 1.68 -13.00 12.90
CA ALA A 345 1.37 -12.16 11.75
C ALA A 345 0.03 -12.49 11.09
N GLY A 346 -0.40 -13.75 11.10
CA GLY A 346 -1.70 -14.18 10.60
C GLY A 346 -2.86 -13.68 11.48
N ASP A 347 -2.67 -13.67 12.79
CA ASP A 347 -3.66 -13.20 13.76
C ASP A 347 -4.02 -11.72 13.57
N GLU A 348 -3.08 -10.89 13.09
CA GLU A 348 -3.32 -9.49 12.73
C GLU A 348 -4.35 -9.31 11.60
N PHE A 349 -4.46 -10.30 10.70
CA PHE A 349 -5.50 -10.31 9.66
C PHE A 349 -6.84 -10.89 10.14
N GLY A 350 -6.95 -11.24 11.43
CA GLY A 350 -8.13 -11.91 11.99
C GLY A 350 -8.31 -13.35 11.46
N LEU A 351 -7.24 -13.97 10.94
CA LEU A 351 -7.26 -15.34 10.48
C LEU A 351 -7.10 -16.26 11.70
N SER A 352 -8.08 -17.12 11.98
CA SER A 352 -7.89 -18.16 13.00
C SER A 352 -6.77 -19.12 12.57
N PRO A 353 -5.87 -19.55 13.48
CA PRO A 353 -4.81 -20.51 13.15
C PRO A 353 -5.41 -21.77 12.53
N ARG A 354 -4.95 -22.16 11.33
CA ARG A 354 -5.27 -23.49 10.80
C ARG A 354 -4.48 -24.51 11.59
N SER A 355 -5.15 -25.58 12.02
CA SER A 355 -4.58 -26.69 12.80
C SER A 355 -3.41 -27.43 12.12
N GLU A 356 -3.04 -27.04 10.90
CA GLU A 356 -1.94 -27.57 10.09
C GLU A 356 -0.64 -26.78 10.26
N ALA A 357 -0.68 -25.61 10.91
CA ALA A 357 0.47 -24.74 11.19
C ALA A 357 1.00 -24.86 12.63
N VAL A 358 0.34 -25.66 13.48
CA VAL A 358 0.84 -25.98 14.83
C VAL A 358 1.85 -27.06 14.73
#